data_AF-A0A6C0CU00-F1
#
_entry.id   AF-A0A6C0CU00-F1
#
_cell.length_a   1.000
_cell.length_b   1.000
_cell.length_c   1.000
_cell.angle_alpha   90.00
_cell.angle_beta   90.00
_cell.angle_gamma   90.00
#
_symmetry.space_group_name_H-M   'P 1'
#
loop_
_entity.id
_entity.type
_entity.pdbx_description
1 polymer ?
#
loop_
_entity_poly.entity_id
_entity_poly.type
_entity_poly.pdbx_seq_one_letter_code
_entity_poly.pdbx_strand_id
1 'polypeptide(L)'
;MDSQIIPMVYGLKVLKLGSVFVSANISANYMSQVYMEKVLVNQENPQPLVNLIWMFLLIDSIITIFILALAYISGTFINKNMSTVITLLALDTAVVLTNIALFGSIVATVMNNKKFFMYKDDGLRAIRALKEILTYFGMVFCLMPVFIAFQPFVSPPQPKTN
;
A
#
# COMPACT_ATOMS: atom_id res chain seq x y z
N MET A 1 -25.14 5.65 10.69
CA MET A 1 -23.72 5.38 11.02
C MET A 1 -23.39 6.24 12.22
N ASP A 2 -22.73 5.68 13.23
CA ASP A 2 -22.22 6.52 14.31
C ASP A 2 -21.26 7.54 13.70
N SER A 3 -21.58 8.82 13.88
CA SER A 3 -20.81 9.95 13.33
C SER A 3 -19.33 9.91 13.72
N GLN A 4 -18.97 9.11 14.70
CA GLN A 4 -17.62 8.93 15.23
C GLN A 4 -16.76 7.90 14.44
N ILE A 5 -17.37 6.97 13.69
CA ILE A 5 -16.63 5.89 12.98
C ILE A 5 -15.87 6.45 11.76
N ILE A 6 -16.50 7.32 10.95
CA ILE A 6 -15.84 7.93 9.77
C ILE A 6 -14.57 8.69 10.15
N PRO A 7 -14.60 9.62 11.12
CA PRO A 7 -13.40 10.35 11.52
C PRO A 7 -12.28 9.44 12.00
N MET A 8 -12.60 8.36 12.73
CA MET A 8 -11.61 7.39 13.21
C MET A 8 -10.95 6.63 12.06
N VAL A 9 -11.73 6.18 11.08
CA VAL A 9 -11.20 5.52 9.86
C VAL A 9 -10.28 6.47 9.10
N TYR A 10 -10.69 7.73 8.89
CA TYR A 10 -9.84 8.72 8.22
C TYR A 10 -8.55 9.04 8.99
N GLY A 11 -8.62 9.11 10.32
CA GLY A 11 -7.43 9.28 11.16
C GLY A 11 -6.41 8.16 10.95
N LEU A 12 -6.86 6.90 10.93
CA LEU A 12 -5.99 5.76 10.65
C LEU A 12 -5.51 5.71 9.19
N LYS A 13 -6.31 6.21 8.23
CA LYS A 13 -5.86 6.35 6.83
C LYS A 13 -4.69 7.33 6.68
N VAL A 14 -4.57 8.35 7.53
CA VAL A 14 -3.38 9.23 7.52
C VAL A 14 -2.12 8.46 7.91
N LEU A 15 -2.19 7.61 8.93
CA LEU A 15 -1.08 6.72 9.29
C LEU A 15 -0.76 5.74 8.15
N LYS A 16 -1.80 5.26 7.47
CA LYS A 16 -1.66 4.40 6.30
C LYS A 16 -0.94 5.11 5.14
N LEU A 17 -1.23 6.38 4.86
CA LEU A 17 -0.47 7.18 3.88
C LEU A 17 1.02 7.26 4.23
N GLY A 18 1.33 7.48 5.51
CA GLY A 18 2.70 7.44 6.02
C GLY A 18 3.36 6.09 5.76
N SER A 19 2.66 4.99 6.01
CA SER A 19 3.18 3.64 5.72
C SER A 19 3.48 3.43 4.24
N VAL A 20 2.61 3.86 3.33
CA VAL A 20 2.83 3.73 1.87
C VAL A 20 4.12 4.45 1.46
N PHE A 21 4.32 5.67 1.97
CA PHE A 21 5.53 6.44 1.68
C PHE A 21 6.80 5.74 2.20
N VAL A 22 6.77 5.25 3.44
CA VAL A 22 7.90 4.54 4.05
C VAL A 22 8.21 3.24 3.29
N SER A 23 7.19 2.41 3.03
CA SER A 23 7.30 1.16 2.29
C SER A 23 7.90 1.37 0.89
N ALA A 24 7.45 2.40 0.16
CA ALA A 24 7.97 2.72 -1.16
C ALA A 24 9.47 3.07 -1.10
N ASN A 25 9.88 3.89 -0.13
CA ASN A 25 11.29 4.26 0.01
C ASN A 25 12.18 3.07 0.43
N ILE A 26 11.76 2.27 1.41
CA ILE A 26 12.52 1.06 1.82
C ILE A 26 12.65 0.11 0.62
N SER A 27 11.55 -0.11 -0.10
CA SER A 27 11.54 -1.04 -1.22
C SER A 27 12.46 -0.60 -2.37
N ALA A 28 12.44 0.69 -2.72
CA ALA A 28 13.31 1.25 -3.74
C ALA A 28 14.78 1.26 -3.33
N ASN A 29 15.09 1.53 -2.07
CA ASN A 29 16.46 1.54 -1.56
C ASN A 29 17.09 0.15 -1.64
N TYR A 30 16.37 -0.88 -1.19
CA TYR A 30 16.86 -2.26 -1.28
C TYR A 30 17.00 -2.71 -2.74
N MET A 31 16.00 -2.44 -3.60
CA MET A 31 16.10 -2.80 -5.02
C MET A 31 17.28 -2.09 -5.70
N SER A 32 17.57 -0.84 -5.32
CA SER A 32 18.73 -0.10 -5.83
C SER A 32 20.03 -0.77 -5.41
N GLN A 33 20.15 -1.23 -4.16
CA GLN A 33 21.34 -1.94 -3.68
C GLN A 33 21.54 -3.26 -4.44
N VAL A 34 20.48 -4.05 -4.61
CA VAL A 34 20.54 -5.31 -5.37
C VAL A 34 20.90 -5.05 -6.84
N TYR A 35 20.37 -3.99 -7.43
CA TYR A 35 20.73 -3.60 -8.80
C TYR A 35 22.21 -3.22 -8.93
N MET A 36 22.72 -2.40 -8.00
CA MET A 36 24.13 -1.99 -7.98
C MET A 36 25.05 -3.20 -7.91
N GLU A 37 24.77 -4.14 -7.02
CA GLU A 37 25.56 -5.35 -6.85
C GLU A 37 25.51 -6.25 -8.09
N LYS A 38 24.32 -6.54 -8.61
CA LYS A 38 24.19 -7.50 -9.71
C LYS A 38 24.64 -6.94 -11.04
N VAL A 39 24.21 -5.73 -11.39
CA VAL A 39 24.43 -5.18 -12.73
C VAL A 39 25.75 -4.45 -12.84
N LEU A 40 26.09 -3.60 -11.85
CA LEU A 40 27.30 -2.78 -11.95
C LEU A 40 28.54 -3.52 -11.48
N VAL A 41 28.44 -4.30 -10.40
CA VAL A 41 29.58 -5.05 -9.86
C VAL A 41 29.73 -6.40 -10.56
N ASN A 42 28.68 -7.22 -10.60
CA ASN A 42 28.75 -8.59 -11.11
C ASN A 42 28.46 -8.73 -12.62
N GLN A 43 28.08 -7.64 -13.30
CA GLN A 43 27.76 -7.62 -14.75
C GLN A 43 26.65 -8.64 -15.14
N GLU A 44 25.76 -8.96 -14.21
CA GLU A 44 24.61 -9.83 -14.41
C GLU A 44 23.42 -9.07 -15.00
N ASN A 45 22.42 -9.81 -15.50
CA ASN A 45 21.17 -9.21 -15.93
C ASN A 45 20.37 -8.66 -14.72
N PRO A 46 19.71 -7.49 -14.88
CA PRO A 46 18.95 -6.90 -13.80
C PRO A 46 17.75 -7.77 -13.40
N GLN A 47 17.43 -7.75 -12.12
CA GLN A 47 16.21 -8.39 -11.63
C GLN A 47 14.96 -7.65 -12.13
N PRO A 48 13.85 -8.35 -12.37
CA PRO A 48 12.64 -7.70 -12.88
C PRO A 48 12.10 -6.66 -11.90
N LEU A 49 11.72 -5.49 -12.43
CA LEU A 49 11.11 -4.39 -11.66
C LEU A 49 9.85 -4.80 -10.89
N VAL A 50 9.18 -5.87 -11.31
CA VAL A 50 8.02 -6.45 -10.61
C VAL A 50 8.41 -6.88 -9.18
N ASN A 51 9.66 -7.25 -8.93
CA ASN A 51 10.14 -7.57 -7.58
C ASN A 51 10.05 -6.39 -6.62
N LEU A 52 10.25 -5.15 -7.12
CA LEU A 52 10.06 -3.94 -6.32
C LEU A 52 8.61 -3.84 -5.84
N ILE A 53 7.64 -4.15 -6.70
CA ILE A 53 6.20 -4.15 -6.36
C ILE A 53 5.93 -5.15 -5.24
N TRP A 54 6.39 -6.40 -5.40
CA TRP A 54 6.17 -7.43 -4.39
C TRP A 54 6.80 -7.10 -3.05
N MET A 55 7.99 -6.52 -3.08
CA MET A 55 8.68 -6.12 -1.87
C MET A 55 8.00 -4.93 -1.20
N PHE A 56 7.52 -3.96 -1.98
CA PHE A 56 6.64 -2.90 -1.48
C PHE A 56 5.41 -3.48 -0.78
N LEU A 57 4.68 -4.39 -1.44
CA LEU A 57 3.46 -5.00 -0.89
C LEU A 57 3.74 -5.76 0.41
N LEU A 58 4.85 -6.50 0.47
CA LEU A 58 5.25 -7.25 1.67
C LEU A 58 5.56 -6.30 2.83
N ILE A 59 6.42 -5.30 2.61
CA ILE A 59 6.79 -4.32 3.65
C ILE A 59 5.56 -3.56 4.12
N ASP A 60 4.73 -3.10 3.18
CA ASP A 60 3.54 -2.32 3.47
C ASP A 60 2.49 -3.13 4.23
N SER A 61 2.34 -4.42 3.90
CA SER A 61 1.47 -5.33 4.65
C SER A 61 1.95 -5.51 6.08
N ILE A 62 3.26 -5.71 6.30
CA ILE A 62 3.83 -5.84 7.65
C ILE A 62 3.57 -4.58 8.48
N ILE A 63 3.87 -3.40 7.93
CA ILE A 63 3.64 -2.13 8.62
C ILE A 63 2.15 -1.93 8.89
N THR A 64 1.27 -2.31 7.96
CA THR A 64 -0.18 -2.17 8.15
C THR A 64 -0.71 -3.10 9.23
N ILE A 65 -0.28 -4.36 9.25
CA ILE A 65 -0.65 -5.30 10.32
C ILE A 65 -0.22 -4.74 11.67
N PHE A 66 0.97 -4.14 11.75
CA PHE A 66 1.44 -3.48 12.97
C PHE A 66 0.55 -2.29 13.37
N ILE A 67 0.18 -1.42 12.42
CA ILE A 67 -0.75 -0.30 12.67
C ILE A 67 -2.12 -0.80 13.15
N LEU A 68 -2.67 -1.84 12.50
CA LEU A 68 -3.95 -2.44 12.88
C LEU A 68 -3.90 -3.06 14.28
N ALA A 69 -2.80 -3.73 14.63
CA ALA A 69 -2.61 -4.30 15.97
C ALA A 69 -2.55 -3.20 17.05
N LEU A 70 -1.81 -2.11 16.81
CA LEU A 70 -1.78 -0.96 17.72
C LEU A 70 -3.14 -0.28 17.85
N ALA A 71 -3.87 -0.13 16.74
CA ALA A 71 -5.23 0.43 16.75
C ALA A 71 -6.21 -0.48 17.53
N TYR A 72 -6.06 -1.80 17.41
CA TYR A 72 -6.85 -2.77 18.18
C TYR A 72 -6.59 -2.65 19.68
N ILE A 73 -5.32 -2.69 20.08
CA ILE A 73 -4.93 -2.62 21.50
C ILE A 73 -5.34 -1.29 22.12
N SER A 74 -5.18 -0.17 21.40
CA SER A 74 -5.63 1.14 21.92
C SER A 74 -7.16 1.23 22.00
N GLY A 75 -7.87 0.63 21.05
CA GLY A 75 -9.32 0.66 21.01
C GLY A 75 -10.02 -0.15 22.09
N THR A 76 -9.45 -1.26 22.55
CA THR A 76 -10.03 -2.06 23.63
C THR A 76 -10.20 -1.28 24.93
N PHE A 77 -9.40 -0.23 25.15
CA PHE A 77 -9.49 0.64 26.33
C PHE A 77 -10.36 1.89 26.12
N ILE A 78 -10.59 2.30 24.86
CA ILE A 78 -11.17 3.62 24.54
C ILE A 78 -12.58 3.53 23.94
N ASN A 79 -12.83 2.59 23.03
CA ASN A 79 -14.09 2.57 22.27
C ASN A 79 -14.54 1.15 21.87
N LYS A 80 -15.77 0.79 22.26
CA LYS A 80 -16.42 -0.48 21.89
C LYS A 80 -16.57 -0.68 20.38
N ASN A 81 -16.64 0.39 19.58
CA ASN A 81 -16.81 0.32 18.13
C ASN A 81 -15.49 0.11 17.37
N MET A 82 -14.34 0.00 18.05
CA MET A 82 -13.05 -0.12 17.36
C MET A 82 -12.93 -1.38 16.49
N SER A 83 -13.56 -2.49 16.90
CA SER A 83 -13.58 -3.72 16.09
C SER A 83 -14.12 -3.47 14.68
N THR A 84 -15.21 -2.70 14.57
CA THR A 84 -15.82 -2.33 13.28
C THR A 84 -14.91 -1.41 12.46
N VAL A 85 -14.28 -0.42 13.11
CA VAL A 85 -13.31 0.49 12.46
C VAL A 85 -12.15 -0.29 11.86
N ILE A 86 -11.62 -1.26 12.59
CA ILE A 86 -10.47 -2.08 12.16
C ILE A 86 -10.85 -2.99 11.01
N THR A 87 -12.02 -3.65 11.06
CA THR A 87 -12.50 -4.49 9.95
C THR A 87 -12.69 -3.66 8.68
N LEU A 88 -13.29 -2.48 8.78
CA LEU A 88 -13.45 -1.57 7.64
C LEU A 88 -12.10 -1.13 7.06
N LEU A 89 -11.14 -0.78 7.93
CA LEU A 89 -9.80 -0.37 7.51
C LEU A 89 -9.02 -1.53 6.89
N ALA A 90 -9.16 -2.74 7.40
CA ALA A 90 -8.50 -3.93 6.85
C ALA A 90 -9.01 -4.26 5.45
N LEU A 91 -10.34 -4.20 5.23
CA LEU A 91 -10.94 -4.39 3.91
C LEU A 91 -10.52 -3.30 2.92
N ASP A 92 -10.55 -2.04 3.36
CA ASP A 92 -10.11 -0.89 2.57
C ASP A 92 -8.63 -1.06 2.16
N THR A 93 -7.77 -1.42 3.10
CA THR A 93 -6.35 -1.71 2.84
C THR A 93 -6.16 -2.86 1.86
N ALA A 94 -6.92 -3.95 2.00
CA ALA A 94 -6.83 -5.09 1.09
C ALA A 94 -7.16 -4.69 -0.35
N VAL A 95 -8.18 -3.84 -0.54
CA VAL A 95 -8.52 -3.31 -1.87
C VAL A 95 -7.44 -2.37 -2.40
N VAL A 96 -6.88 -1.50 -1.57
CA VAL A 96 -5.78 -0.61 -1.96
C VAL A 96 -4.56 -1.42 -2.41
N LEU A 97 -4.12 -2.40 -1.61
CA LEU A 97 -2.98 -3.27 -1.93
C LEU A 97 -3.22 -4.07 -3.21
N THR A 98 -4.43 -4.60 -3.42
CA THR A 98 -4.79 -5.34 -4.63
C THR A 98 -4.71 -4.44 -5.88
N ASN A 99 -5.21 -3.21 -5.79
CA ASN A 99 -5.11 -2.26 -6.89
C ASN A 99 -3.64 -1.87 -7.18
N ILE A 100 -2.85 -1.59 -6.13
CA ILE A 100 -1.42 -1.28 -6.31
C ILE A 100 -0.68 -2.47 -6.92
N ALA A 101 -0.98 -3.70 -6.51
CA ALA A 101 -0.40 -4.90 -7.10
C ALA A 101 -0.71 -4.97 -8.60
N LEU A 102 -1.98 -4.84 -8.98
CA LEU A 102 -2.42 -4.96 -10.37
C LEU A 102 -1.82 -3.84 -11.24
N PHE A 103 -2.04 -2.57 -10.88
CA PHE A 103 -1.55 -1.43 -11.67
C PHE A 103 -0.02 -1.32 -11.61
N GLY A 104 0.58 -1.53 -10.44
CA GLY A 104 2.03 -1.50 -10.25
C GLY A 104 2.74 -2.57 -11.07
N SER A 105 2.23 -3.80 -11.11
CA SER A 105 2.82 -4.87 -11.92
C SER A 105 2.69 -4.63 -13.43
N ILE A 106 1.58 -4.02 -13.89
CA ILE A 106 1.43 -3.61 -15.30
C ILE A 106 2.50 -2.56 -15.65
N VAL A 107 2.61 -1.51 -14.85
CA VAL A 107 3.60 -0.44 -15.08
C VAL A 107 5.03 -0.99 -15.01
N ALA A 108 5.35 -1.80 -14.02
CA ALA A 108 6.68 -2.41 -13.87
C ALA A 108 7.04 -3.30 -15.08
N THR A 109 6.08 -4.09 -15.59
CA THR A 109 6.29 -4.91 -16.79
C THR A 109 6.54 -4.04 -18.04
N VAL A 110 5.77 -2.95 -18.20
CA VAL A 110 5.97 -2.01 -19.30
C VAL A 110 7.34 -1.34 -19.21
N MET A 111 7.75 -0.90 -18.00
CA MET A 111 9.06 -0.27 -17.79
C MET A 111 10.22 -1.25 -18.01
N ASN A 112 10.05 -2.52 -17.66
CA ASN A 112 11.09 -3.53 -17.88
C ASN A 112 11.27 -3.87 -19.36
N ASN A 113 10.15 -3.96 -20.11
CA ASN A 113 10.17 -4.45 -21.50
C ASN A 113 10.38 -3.35 -22.55
N LYS A 114 10.03 -2.09 -22.25
CA LYS A 114 10.14 -1.01 -23.22
C LYS A 114 11.56 -0.45 -23.27
N LYS A 115 12.15 -0.47 -24.47
CA LYS A 115 13.50 0.05 -24.77
C LYS A 115 13.74 1.48 -24.28
N PHE A 116 12.70 2.31 -24.19
CA PHE A 116 12.78 3.70 -23.72
C PHE A 116 13.31 3.84 -22.29
N PHE A 117 13.04 2.87 -21.41
CA PHE A 117 13.48 2.94 -20.02
C PHE A 117 14.90 2.43 -19.80
N MET A 118 15.53 1.86 -20.85
CA MET A 118 16.91 1.33 -20.83
C MET A 118 17.26 0.65 -19.50
N TYR A 119 16.37 -0.21 -18.97
CA TYR A 119 16.48 -0.67 -17.58
C TYR A 119 17.79 -1.40 -17.26
N LYS A 120 18.40 -2.00 -18.28
CA LYS A 120 19.71 -2.65 -18.19
C LYS A 120 20.87 -1.66 -17.99
N ASP A 121 20.73 -0.44 -18.50
CA ASP A 121 21.80 0.57 -18.52
C ASP A 121 21.53 1.70 -17.50
N ASP A 122 20.26 2.08 -17.29
CA ASP A 122 19.83 3.18 -16.41
C ASP A 122 18.78 2.71 -15.38
N GLY A 123 19.00 1.54 -14.79
CA GLY A 123 18.02 0.90 -13.90
C GLY A 123 17.75 1.66 -12.60
N LEU A 124 18.71 2.44 -12.09
CA LEU A 124 18.49 3.30 -10.91
C LEU A 124 17.44 4.37 -11.17
N ARG A 125 17.43 4.96 -12.37
CA ARG A 125 16.42 5.94 -12.76
C ARG A 125 15.04 5.30 -12.88
N ALA A 126 14.97 4.10 -13.46
CA ALA A 126 13.72 3.35 -13.55
C ALA A 126 13.16 2.96 -12.17
N ILE A 127 14.01 2.54 -11.23
CA ILE A 127 13.62 2.24 -9.85
C ILE A 127 13.05 3.49 -9.16
N ARG A 128 13.71 4.64 -9.32
CA ARG A 128 13.24 5.91 -8.75
C ARG A 128 11.89 6.34 -9.33
N ALA A 129 11.72 6.24 -10.65
CA ALA A 129 10.46 6.56 -11.30
C ALA A 129 9.33 5.62 -10.84
N LEU A 130 9.60 4.31 -10.72
CA LEU A 130 8.61 3.35 -10.25
C LEU A 130 8.22 3.61 -8.79
N LYS A 131 9.18 3.97 -7.92
CA LYS A 131 8.92 4.40 -6.55
C LYS A 131 7.95 5.59 -6.50
N GLU A 132 8.19 6.62 -7.30
CA GLU A 132 7.31 7.81 -7.35
C GLU A 132 5.91 7.44 -7.82
N ILE A 133 5.79 6.65 -8.89
CA ILE A 133 4.50 6.14 -9.39
C ILE A 133 3.76 5.35 -8.31
N LEU A 134 4.44 4.43 -7.62
CA LEU A 134 3.83 3.66 -6.53
C LEU A 134 3.38 4.54 -5.37
N THR A 135 4.18 5.54 -5.02
CA THR A 135 3.82 6.46 -3.94
C THR A 135 2.57 7.25 -4.32
N TYR A 136 2.51 7.82 -5.53
CA TYR A 136 1.33 8.58 -5.98
C TYR A 136 0.09 7.71 -6.12
N PHE A 137 0.21 6.52 -6.71
CA PHE A 137 -0.92 5.59 -6.76
C PHE A 137 -1.39 5.20 -5.36
N GLY A 138 -0.47 4.85 -4.47
CA GLY A 138 -0.82 4.49 -3.10
C GLY A 138 -1.50 5.64 -2.35
N MET A 139 -1.08 6.89 -2.57
CA MET A 139 -1.78 8.05 -2.00
C MET A 139 -3.21 8.18 -2.54
N VAL A 140 -3.39 8.11 -3.86
CA VAL A 140 -4.72 8.23 -4.49
C VAL A 140 -5.66 7.12 -4.02
N PHE A 141 -5.21 5.87 -4.03
CA PHE A 141 -6.03 4.73 -3.60
C PHE A 141 -6.34 4.78 -2.10
N CYS A 142 -5.40 5.20 -1.26
CA CYS A 142 -5.62 5.29 0.19
C CYS A 142 -6.62 6.40 0.57
N LEU A 143 -6.65 7.50 -0.16
CA LEU A 143 -7.60 8.61 0.06
C LEU A 143 -9.02 8.28 -0.40
N MET A 144 -9.18 7.35 -1.35
CA MET A 144 -10.52 6.93 -1.77
C MET A 144 -11.28 6.27 -0.62
N PRO A 145 -12.56 6.61 -0.40
CA PRO A 145 -13.34 6.07 0.71
C PRO A 145 -13.95 4.70 0.36
N VAL A 146 -13.11 3.72 0.02
CA VAL A 146 -13.57 2.38 -0.40
C VAL A 146 -14.35 1.69 0.73
N PHE A 147 -13.99 1.94 1.98
CA PHE A 147 -14.72 1.45 3.16
C PHE A 147 -16.24 1.78 3.17
N ILE A 148 -16.68 2.86 2.51
CA ILE A 148 -18.12 3.20 2.42
C ILE A 148 -18.88 2.11 1.67
N ALA A 149 -18.29 1.54 0.61
CA ALA A 149 -18.90 0.46 -0.17
C ALA A 149 -19.02 -0.85 0.64
N PHE A 150 -18.12 -1.07 1.61
CA PHE A 150 -18.12 -2.27 2.45
C PHE A 150 -18.95 -2.14 3.73
N GLN A 151 -19.41 -0.93 4.05
CA GLN A 151 -20.22 -0.65 5.23
C GLN A 151 -21.44 -1.60 5.40
N PRO A 152 -22.24 -1.91 4.36
CA PRO A 152 -23.43 -2.75 4.51
C PRO A 152 -23.12 -4.19 4.96
N PHE A 153 -21.90 -4.66 4.69
CA PHE A 153 -21.46 -6.02 5.01
C PHE A 153 -20.92 -6.14 6.44
N VAL A 154 -20.40 -5.04 7.01
CA VAL A 154 -19.79 -5.04 8.35
C VAL A 154 -20.77 -4.58 9.43
N SER A 155 -21.67 -3.65 9.09
CA SER A 155 -22.70 -3.15 10.00
C SER A 155 -24.03 -3.01 9.26
N PRO A 156 -24.86 -4.07 9.21
CA PRO A 156 -26.12 -4.03 8.50
C PRO A 156 -27.04 -2.95 9.10
N PRO A 157 -27.84 -2.26 8.27
CA PRO A 157 -28.73 -1.22 8.75
C PRO A 157 -29.69 -1.80 9.78
N GLN A 158 -29.74 -1.20 10.97
CA GLN A 158 -30.71 -1.61 11.98
C GLN A 158 -32.13 -1.33 11.45
N PRO A 159 -33.09 -2.25 11.66
CA PRO A 159 -34.46 -2.04 11.24
C PRO A 159 -34.97 -0.74 11.88
N LYS A 160 -35.58 0.13 11.06
CA LYS A 160 -36.23 1.34 11.56
C LYS A 160 -37.36 0.89 12.49
N THR A 161 -37.20 1.06 13.79
CA THR A 161 -38.31 1.00 14.74
C THR A 161 -39.16 2.23 14.48
N ASN A 162 -40.31 2.04 13.83
CA ASN A 162 -41.37 3.03 13.72
C ASN A 162 -42.06 3.24 15.06
#